data_AF-A0A812LE79-F1
#
_entry.id   AF-A0A812LE79-F1
#
_cell.length_a   1.000
_cell.length_b   1.000
_cell.length_c   1.000
_cell.angle_alpha   90.00
_cell.angle_beta   90.00
_cell.angle_gamma   90.00
#
_symmetry.space_group_name_H-M   'P 1'
#
loop_
_entity.id
_entity.type
_entity.pdbx_description
1 polymer ?
#
loop_
_entity_poly.entity_id
_entity_poly.type
_entity_poly.pdbx_seq_one_letter_code
_entity_poly.pdbx_strand_id
1 'polypeptide(L)'
;ELRTEISEQLVPALLPHRCPVFPRSRWTGADRAVDWVLLLALCFDLLSEVVPRWADMPAEPQQADAQAARAASDSASWDDFCLELVNVDAQPAQQAQPVQEPVDDEEQGPDPTAAMDWSEFNYAMKKKAGHFARMRPGGVLALFRPCLKACMEAVYHAFWVSSDSFDHFQMTGSSNVRCYKILEELAGKSSLRFFDQIKTVMSSIPILPKSFYTSNMRTLQFAMASRCGSSHYQLLERFRYPTQLFAALLGSSTLHDAPECMLDELSYKFRKKYTRSELLKPEAQACLHGIATMWDLDICAIEARHASIRRFVNLFSNQTTGPDLPFVSAKFVLQQQSLQNLAFASSQMQQQSRVGRKARARKKTKKTVPVAKDRPRKPKRRQPGGAWNAFQHVRSMGVRCNKEIGRRLSLEYKSLSDADASYFRELGRAAKIAGISGFRPFPQAQRVRSQAVAVLPAQDASGLKDALVALQSQLRVESANRTQKQRQLQDSVCEMSRFDFQPASTGALLRDSLALQKTDEEQFKWCKSGLATVHW
;
A
#
# COMPACT_ATOMS: atom_id res chain seq x y z
N GLU A 1 12.24 23.13 27.46
CA GLU A 1 12.37 24.12 26.37
C GLU A 1 12.82 23.47 25.07
N LEU A 2 14.05 22.99 24.92
CA LEU A 2 14.55 22.40 23.66
C LEU A 2 13.67 21.23 23.13
N ARG A 3 13.20 20.34 24.00
CA ARG A 3 12.26 19.26 23.60
C ARG A 3 10.91 19.79 23.12
N THR A 4 10.42 20.85 23.75
CA THR A 4 9.17 21.52 23.37
C THR A 4 9.34 22.16 22.00
N GLU A 5 10.44 22.87 21.78
CA GLU A 5 10.78 23.51 20.50
C GLU A 5 10.98 22.48 19.37
N ILE A 6 11.67 21.36 19.65
CA ILE A 6 11.79 20.23 18.73
C ILE A 6 10.40 19.66 18.39
N SER A 7 9.55 19.44 19.38
CA SER A 7 8.24 18.86 19.14
C SER A 7 7.26 19.78 18.41
N GLU A 8 7.35 21.10 18.62
CA GLU A 8 6.43 22.08 18.03
C GLU A 8 6.89 22.58 16.67
N GLN A 9 8.21 22.71 16.45
CA GLN A 9 8.76 23.25 15.22
C GLN A 9 9.44 22.19 14.36
N LEU A 10 10.26 21.32 14.96
CA LEU A 10 11.04 20.33 14.22
C LEU A 10 10.16 19.17 13.73
N VAL A 11 9.22 18.67 14.53
CA VAL A 11 8.33 17.57 14.11
C VAL A 11 7.48 17.94 12.89
N PRO A 12 6.78 19.08 12.84
CA PRO A 12 6.07 19.49 11.62
C PRO A 12 7.00 19.76 10.44
N ALA A 13 8.24 20.17 10.68
CA ALA A 13 9.24 20.39 9.63
C ALA A 13 9.83 19.08 9.09
N LEU A 14 10.00 18.06 9.94
CA LEU A 14 10.55 16.75 9.60
C LEU A 14 9.51 15.80 9.01
N LEU A 15 8.22 16.03 9.27
CA LEU A 15 7.13 15.23 8.73
C LEU A 15 6.61 15.81 7.40
N PRO A 16 7.02 15.26 6.24
CA PRO A 16 6.64 15.82 4.93
C PRO A 16 5.13 15.72 4.66
N HIS A 17 4.46 14.75 5.28
CA HIS A 17 3.03 14.50 5.15
C HIS A 17 2.49 13.69 6.34
N ARG A 18 1.16 13.59 6.43
CA ARG A 18 0.47 12.70 7.39
C ARG A 18 0.88 11.24 7.20
N CYS A 19 0.84 10.47 8.29
CA CYS A 19 0.98 9.02 8.23
C CYS A 19 0.01 8.43 7.17
N PRO A 20 0.51 7.65 6.21
CA PRO A 20 -0.34 6.90 5.30
C PRO A 20 -1.31 6.02 6.09
N VAL A 21 -2.57 6.01 5.70
CA VAL A 21 -3.57 5.15 6.34
C VAL A 21 -3.23 3.70 6.02
N PHE A 22 -3.05 2.88 7.07
CA PHE A 22 -2.90 1.44 6.91
C PHE A 22 -4.18 0.88 6.27
N PRO A 23 -4.11 0.33 5.05
CA PRO A 23 -5.30 -0.03 4.32
C PRO A 23 -5.87 -1.36 4.84
N ARG A 24 -6.94 -1.30 5.64
CA ARG A 24 -7.62 -2.52 6.14
C ARG A 24 -8.28 -3.34 5.03
N SER A 25 -8.72 -2.70 3.95
CA SER A 25 -9.46 -3.33 2.86
C SER A 25 -8.61 -3.66 1.62
N ARG A 26 -7.29 -3.43 1.67
CA ARG A 26 -6.40 -3.69 0.54
C ARG A 26 -5.17 -4.42 1.01
N TRP A 27 -4.74 -5.41 0.23
CA TRP A 27 -3.53 -6.17 0.51
C TRP A 27 -2.25 -5.41 0.16
N THR A 28 -2.35 -4.15 -0.31
CA THR A 28 -1.22 -3.34 -0.78
C THR A 28 -1.14 -2.01 -0.05
N GLY A 29 0.09 -1.48 0.11
CA GLY A 29 0.33 -0.16 0.71
C GLY A 29 0.52 -0.15 2.24
N ALA A 30 0.39 -1.30 2.90
CA ALA A 30 0.73 -1.46 4.32
C ALA A 30 2.20 -1.12 4.61
N ASP A 31 3.09 -1.49 3.69
CA ASP A 31 4.52 -1.17 3.71
C ASP A 31 4.80 0.32 3.88
N ARG A 32 4.02 1.20 3.23
CA ARG A 32 4.20 2.65 3.32
C ARG A 32 3.84 3.22 4.70
N ALA A 33 2.82 2.66 5.33
CA ALA A 33 2.43 3.06 6.68
C ALA A 33 3.52 2.63 7.68
N VAL A 34 4.01 1.39 7.53
CA VAL A 34 5.11 0.86 8.36
C VAL A 34 6.39 1.67 8.15
N ASP A 35 6.77 1.99 6.92
CA ASP A 35 7.94 2.84 6.61
C ASP A 35 7.85 4.21 7.28
N TRP A 36 6.67 4.82 7.26
CA TRP A 36 6.46 6.11 7.88
C TRP A 36 6.59 6.05 9.41
N VAL A 37 6.01 5.02 10.05
CA VAL A 37 6.10 4.81 11.50
C VAL A 37 7.52 4.45 11.92
N LEU A 38 8.19 3.60 11.14
CA LEU A 38 9.57 3.19 11.35
C LEU A 38 10.52 4.39 11.27
N LEU A 39 10.33 5.28 10.29
CA LEU A 39 11.12 6.50 10.16
C LEU A 39 11.03 7.35 11.45
N LEU A 40 9.82 7.54 11.98
CA LEU A 40 9.65 8.28 13.23
C LEU A 40 10.24 7.54 14.45
N ALA A 41 10.15 6.22 14.50
CA ALA A 41 10.69 5.45 15.61
C ALA A 41 12.22 5.46 15.64
N LEU A 42 12.88 5.43 14.47
CA LEU A 42 14.34 5.42 14.37
C LEU A 42 14.96 6.82 14.37
N CYS A 43 14.24 7.86 13.92
CA CYS A 43 14.72 9.23 13.97
C CYS A 43 14.50 9.81 15.38
N PHE A 44 15.50 9.67 16.26
CA PHE A 44 15.50 10.24 17.61
C PHE A 44 14.29 9.83 18.49
N ASP A 45 13.70 8.67 18.21
CA ASP A 45 12.50 8.18 18.92
C ASP A 45 11.33 9.18 18.88
N LEU A 46 11.22 9.95 17.79
CA LEU A 46 10.15 10.93 17.61
C LEU A 46 8.75 10.30 17.70
N LEU A 47 8.61 9.02 17.38
CA LEU A 47 7.32 8.32 17.49
C LEU A 47 6.75 8.39 18.92
N SER A 48 7.58 8.13 19.93
CA SER A 48 7.16 8.08 21.34
C SER A 48 6.78 9.46 21.88
N GLU A 49 7.31 10.53 21.28
CA GLU A 49 7.00 11.92 21.66
C GLU A 49 5.76 12.45 20.92
N VAL A 50 5.60 12.10 19.65
CA VAL A 50 4.61 12.71 18.75
C VAL A 50 3.24 12.04 18.85
N VAL A 51 3.20 10.72 18.84
CA VAL A 51 1.93 9.98 18.79
C VAL A 51 1.10 10.15 20.06
N PRO A 52 1.66 10.10 21.29
CA PRO A 52 0.86 10.35 22.50
C PRO A 52 0.22 11.73 22.53
N ARG A 53 0.89 12.75 21.99
CA ARG A 53 0.33 14.11 21.88
C ARG A 53 -0.82 14.17 20.88
N TRP A 54 -0.72 13.46 19.76
CA TRP A 54 -1.83 13.33 18.81
C TRP A 54 -3.00 12.50 19.34
N ALA A 55 -2.70 11.58 20.25
CA ALA A 55 -3.68 10.76 20.95
C ALA A 55 -4.35 11.50 22.12
N ASP A 56 -3.99 12.77 22.37
CA ASP A 56 -4.46 13.57 23.51
C ASP A 56 -4.17 12.88 24.87
N MET A 57 -3.10 12.06 24.94
CA MET A 57 -2.70 11.41 26.17
C MET A 57 -1.96 12.38 27.08
N PRO A 58 -2.27 12.42 28.39
CA PRO A 58 -1.54 13.25 29.33
C PRO A 58 -0.05 12.89 29.31
N ALA A 59 0.80 13.93 29.43
CA ALA A 59 2.22 13.73 29.65
C ALA A 59 2.38 12.93 30.94
N GLU A 60 2.98 11.75 30.85
CA GLU A 60 3.23 10.91 32.01
C GLU A 60 4.27 11.61 32.90
N PRO A 61 4.08 11.65 34.23
CA PRO A 61 5.03 12.31 35.13
C PRO A 61 6.41 11.64 35.03
N GLN A 62 7.34 12.30 34.34
CA GLN A 62 8.62 11.77 33.86
C GLN A 62 9.60 11.28 34.94
N GLN A 63 9.32 11.42 36.24
CA GLN A 63 10.34 11.26 37.29
C GLN A 63 10.18 10.04 38.21
N ALA A 64 8.97 9.54 38.46
CA ALA A 64 8.78 8.31 39.26
C ALA A 64 8.75 7.06 38.35
N ASP A 65 8.19 7.20 37.15
CA ASP A 65 8.02 6.08 36.23
C ASP A 65 9.23 5.85 35.32
N ALA A 66 10.24 6.71 35.24
CA ALA A 66 11.42 6.41 34.42
C ALA A 66 12.28 5.28 35.01
N GLN A 67 12.27 5.10 36.33
CA GLN A 67 12.91 3.95 37.01
C GLN A 67 11.98 2.74 37.05
N ALA A 68 10.68 2.93 37.33
CA ALA A 68 9.70 1.86 37.31
C ALA A 68 9.44 1.31 35.89
N ALA A 69 9.42 2.14 34.85
CA ALA A 69 9.33 1.75 33.44
C ALA A 69 10.66 1.29 32.87
N ARG A 70 11.82 1.58 33.49
CA ARG A 70 13.07 0.85 33.16
C ARG A 70 13.03 -0.56 33.76
N ALA A 71 12.62 -0.69 35.02
CA ALA A 71 12.43 -1.98 35.67
C ALA A 71 11.30 -2.83 35.04
N ALA A 72 10.21 -2.19 34.61
CA ALA A 72 9.09 -2.83 33.92
C ALA A 72 9.33 -2.95 32.41
N SER A 73 10.16 -2.10 31.78
CA SER A 73 10.71 -2.38 30.45
C SER A 73 11.75 -3.50 30.48
N ASP A 74 12.16 -4.00 31.64
CA ASP A 74 12.95 -5.23 31.72
C ASP A 74 12.04 -6.47 31.97
N SER A 75 10.76 -6.28 32.34
CA SER A 75 9.79 -7.36 32.68
C SER A 75 8.46 -7.35 31.91
N ALA A 76 8.28 -6.41 30.99
CA ALA A 76 7.17 -6.25 30.05
C ALA A 76 7.70 -5.67 28.73
N SER A 77 8.98 -5.93 28.45
CA SER A 77 9.64 -5.50 27.22
C SER A 77 9.14 -6.35 26.06
N TRP A 78 9.32 -5.82 24.85
CA TRP A 78 9.18 -6.62 23.65
C TRP A 78 9.94 -7.94 23.75
N ASP A 79 11.01 -8.03 24.53
CA ASP A 79 11.69 -9.30 24.80
C ASP A 79 10.78 -10.34 25.44
N ASP A 80 9.92 -9.99 26.42
CA ASP A 80 8.94 -10.92 26.99
C ASP A 80 7.84 -11.27 25.99
N PHE A 81 7.33 -10.28 25.23
CA PHE A 81 6.37 -10.56 24.16
C PHE A 81 6.98 -11.41 23.03
N CYS A 82 8.26 -11.23 22.74
CA CYS A 82 9.00 -12.01 21.74
C CYS A 82 9.30 -13.40 22.26
N LEU A 83 9.62 -13.55 23.55
CA LEU A 83 9.74 -14.85 24.21
C LEU A 83 8.39 -15.55 24.29
N GLU A 84 7.30 -14.85 24.59
CA GLU A 84 5.95 -15.39 24.57
C GLU A 84 5.58 -15.84 23.15
N LEU A 85 5.77 -14.99 22.13
CA LEU A 85 5.62 -15.39 20.73
C LEU A 85 6.44 -16.62 20.38
N VAL A 86 7.68 -16.75 20.87
CA VAL A 86 8.52 -17.94 20.63
C VAL A 86 8.04 -19.16 21.43
N ASN A 87 7.47 -18.96 22.62
CA ASN A 87 7.08 -20.01 23.57
C ASN A 87 5.63 -20.49 23.40
N VAL A 88 4.76 -19.78 22.69
CA VAL A 88 3.38 -20.24 22.38
C VAL A 88 3.40 -21.61 21.68
N ASP A 89 4.47 -21.91 20.92
CA ASP A 89 4.63 -23.18 20.20
C ASP A 89 5.33 -24.30 21.04
N ALA A 90 5.82 -24.00 22.25
CA ALA A 90 6.62 -24.92 23.07
C ALA A 90 5.83 -25.66 24.17
N GLN A 91 4.53 -25.40 24.33
CA GLN A 91 3.71 -26.20 25.22
C GLN A 91 3.36 -27.55 24.56
N PRO A 92 3.68 -28.71 25.18
CA PRO A 92 3.32 -30.00 24.63
C PRO A 92 1.80 -30.11 24.49
N ALA A 93 1.32 -30.63 23.36
CA ALA A 93 -0.08 -30.76 22.95
C ALA A 93 -0.99 -31.61 23.89
N GLN A 94 -0.55 -31.90 25.11
CA GLN A 94 -1.31 -32.60 26.13
C GLN A 94 -1.98 -31.56 27.02
N GLN A 95 -3.27 -31.35 26.79
CA GLN A 95 -4.13 -30.33 27.40
C GLN A 95 -3.87 -28.91 26.87
N ALA A 96 -4.11 -28.73 25.57
CA ALA A 96 -4.61 -27.45 25.08
C ALA A 96 -5.96 -27.17 25.74
N GLN A 97 -5.96 -26.71 27.00
CA GLN A 97 -6.88 -25.64 27.34
C GLN A 97 -6.58 -24.54 26.32
N PRO A 98 -7.59 -24.01 25.61
CA PRO A 98 -7.34 -22.91 24.70
C PRO A 98 -6.50 -21.92 25.48
N VAL A 99 -5.29 -21.63 24.99
CA VAL A 99 -4.53 -20.48 25.45
C VAL A 99 -5.55 -19.36 25.34
N GLN A 100 -6.06 -18.94 26.49
CA GLN A 100 -6.62 -17.62 26.59
C GLN A 100 -5.39 -16.76 26.33
N GLU A 101 -5.12 -16.52 25.03
CA GLU A 101 -4.58 -15.24 24.62
C GLU A 101 -5.31 -14.27 25.53
N PRO A 102 -4.59 -13.38 26.26
CA PRO A 102 -5.30 -12.33 26.99
C PRO A 102 -6.30 -11.84 25.98
N VAL A 103 -7.58 -12.04 26.33
CA VAL A 103 -8.67 -11.74 25.44
C VAL A 103 -8.55 -10.23 25.32
N ASP A 104 -7.73 -9.77 24.38
CA ASP A 104 -8.15 -8.79 23.40
C ASP A 104 -9.50 -9.36 23.03
N ASP A 105 -10.53 -8.92 23.76
CA ASP A 105 -11.93 -9.13 23.46
C ASP A 105 -11.94 -9.17 21.96
N GLU A 106 -12.09 -10.39 21.41
CA GLU A 106 -12.20 -10.54 19.97
C GLU A 106 -13.15 -9.42 19.63
N GLU A 107 -12.68 -8.50 18.79
CA GLU A 107 -13.53 -7.51 18.18
C GLU A 107 -14.56 -8.33 17.39
N GLN A 108 -15.54 -8.95 18.07
CA GLN A 108 -16.93 -8.75 17.79
C GLN A 108 -17.02 -7.25 17.61
N GLY A 109 -16.72 -6.82 16.38
CA GLY A 109 -17.02 -5.49 15.92
C GLY A 109 -18.41 -5.25 16.47
N PRO A 110 -18.58 -4.20 17.27
CA PRO A 110 -19.70 -4.07 18.19
C PRO A 110 -20.95 -4.50 17.47
N ASP A 111 -21.74 -5.36 18.14
CA ASP A 111 -22.95 -5.96 17.59
C ASP A 111 -23.58 -4.96 16.62
N PRO A 112 -23.67 -5.26 15.30
CA PRO A 112 -24.08 -4.27 14.31
C PRO A 112 -25.47 -3.68 14.60
N THR A 113 -26.20 -4.27 15.55
CA THR A 113 -27.47 -3.78 16.09
C THR A 113 -27.32 -2.78 17.24
N ALA A 114 -26.24 -2.83 18.03
CA ALA A 114 -25.92 -1.84 19.04
C ALA A 114 -25.32 -0.60 18.39
N ALA A 115 -25.86 0.58 18.70
CA ALA A 115 -25.36 1.84 18.17
C ALA A 115 -23.92 2.09 18.66
N MET A 116 -22.93 1.68 17.88
CA MET A 116 -21.51 1.86 18.18
C MET A 116 -21.19 3.34 18.40
N ASP A 117 -20.72 3.70 19.60
CA ASP A 117 -20.12 5.01 19.82
C ASP A 117 -18.73 5.05 19.17
N TRP A 118 -18.71 5.45 17.89
CA TRP A 118 -17.50 5.67 17.14
C TRP A 118 -16.53 6.66 17.81
N SER A 119 -17.00 7.54 18.69
CA SER A 119 -16.14 8.49 19.38
C SER A 119 -15.32 7.79 20.48
N GLU A 120 -15.94 6.91 21.26
CA GLU A 120 -15.28 6.08 22.26
C GLU A 120 -14.30 5.09 21.61
N PHE A 121 -14.72 4.41 20.54
CA PHE A 121 -13.86 3.49 19.81
C PHE A 121 -12.61 4.19 19.25
N ASN A 122 -12.79 5.35 18.60
CA ASN A 122 -11.66 6.12 18.07
C ASN A 122 -10.74 6.63 19.20
N TYR A 123 -11.30 6.99 20.36
CA TYR A 123 -10.53 7.39 21.53
C TYR A 123 -9.71 6.21 22.09
N ALA A 124 -10.30 5.03 22.21
CA ALA A 124 -9.61 3.81 22.61
C ALA A 124 -8.46 3.45 21.64
N MET A 125 -8.70 3.53 20.32
CA MET A 125 -7.68 3.29 19.30
C MET A 125 -6.53 4.30 19.36
N LYS A 126 -6.84 5.58 19.60
CA LYS A 126 -5.81 6.62 19.84
C LYS A 126 -4.96 6.27 21.07
N LYS A 127 -5.60 5.87 22.17
CA LYS A 127 -4.90 5.47 23.41
C LYS A 127 -3.98 4.26 23.16
N LYS A 128 -4.47 3.22 22.46
CA LYS A 128 -3.65 2.06 22.05
C LYS A 128 -2.46 2.49 21.19
N ALA A 129 -2.66 3.40 20.23
CA ALA A 129 -1.57 3.92 19.39
C ALA A 129 -0.53 4.72 20.20
N GLY A 130 -0.97 5.54 21.16
CA GLY A 130 -0.08 6.27 22.06
C GLY A 130 0.71 5.34 22.98
N HIS A 131 0.09 4.29 23.52
CA HIS A 131 0.78 3.25 24.27
C HIS A 131 1.83 2.53 23.41
N PHE A 132 1.44 2.06 22.23
CA PHE A 132 2.35 1.42 21.27
C PHE A 132 3.58 2.30 20.96
N ALA A 133 3.38 3.60 20.77
CA ALA A 133 4.47 4.53 20.54
C ALA A 133 5.42 4.69 21.75
N ARG A 134 4.89 4.68 22.98
CA ARG A 134 5.69 4.75 24.22
C ARG A 134 6.54 3.50 24.44
N MET A 135 6.12 2.35 23.91
CA MET A 135 6.91 1.09 23.94
C MET A 135 8.16 1.12 23.06
N ARG A 136 8.47 2.24 22.39
CA ARG A 136 9.66 2.43 21.54
C ARG A 136 9.87 1.29 20.54
N PRO A 137 8.89 1.04 19.64
CA PRO A 137 8.87 -0.13 18.79
C PRO A 137 9.92 -0.10 17.65
N GLY A 138 10.89 0.82 17.68
CA GLY A 138 11.82 1.07 16.58
C GLY A 138 12.65 -0.15 16.19
N GLY A 139 13.22 -0.87 17.16
CA GLY A 139 13.98 -2.10 16.90
C GLY A 139 13.12 -3.18 16.25
N VAL A 140 11.94 -3.44 16.81
CA VAL A 140 11.00 -4.45 16.30
C VAL A 140 10.49 -4.09 14.91
N LEU A 141 10.10 -2.84 14.68
CA LEU A 141 9.64 -2.39 13.36
C LEU A 141 10.75 -2.48 12.31
N ALA A 142 12.01 -2.23 12.70
CA ALA A 142 13.16 -2.33 11.81
C ALA A 142 13.45 -3.78 11.40
N LEU A 143 13.21 -4.76 12.28
CA LEU A 143 13.29 -6.19 11.97
C LEU A 143 12.08 -6.69 11.18
N PHE A 144 10.88 -6.19 11.51
CA PHE A 144 9.65 -6.53 10.83
C PHE A 144 9.64 -6.07 9.37
N ARG A 145 10.22 -4.90 9.08
CA ARG A 145 10.14 -4.27 7.76
C ARG A 145 10.76 -5.10 6.63
N PRO A 146 11.95 -5.73 6.75
CA PRO A 146 12.48 -6.66 5.77
C PRO A 146 11.59 -7.89 5.54
N CYS A 147 11.05 -8.50 6.60
CA CYS A 147 10.11 -9.62 6.48
C CYS A 147 8.84 -9.21 5.72
N LEU A 148 8.24 -8.08 6.12
CA LEU A 148 7.09 -7.50 5.43
C LEU A 148 7.42 -7.20 3.95
N LYS A 149 8.63 -6.69 3.66
CA LYS A 149 9.07 -6.43 2.29
C LYS A 149 9.00 -7.69 1.44
N ALA A 150 9.54 -8.80 1.93
CA ALA A 150 9.55 -10.07 1.21
C ALA A 150 8.13 -10.55 0.92
N CYS A 151 7.26 -10.53 1.94
CA CYS A 151 5.84 -10.88 1.78
C CYS A 151 5.13 -9.98 0.76
N MET A 152 5.34 -8.66 0.83
CA MET A 152 4.71 -7.71 -0.08
C MET A 152 5.21 -7.87 -1.51
N GLU A 153 6.51 -8.11 -1.73
CA GLU A 153 7.04 -8.40 -3.06
C GLU A 153 6.45 -9.68 -3.66
N ALA A 154 6.27 -10.73 -2.86
CA ALA A 154 5.60 -11.95 -3.28
C ALA A 154 4.14 -11.68 -3.67
N VAL A 155 3.40 -10.90 -2.88
CA VAL A 155 2.01 -10.50 -3.18
C VAL A 155 1.93 -9.64 -4.44
N TYR A 156 2.83 -8.65 -4.61
CA TYR A 156 2.87 -7.83 -5.81
C TYR A 156 3.21 -8.65 -7.06
N HIS A 157 4.10 -9.64 -6.94
CA HIS A 157 4.39 -10.56 -8.04
C HIS A 157 3.17 -11.42 -8.38
N ALA A 158 2.48 -11.98 -7.39
CA ALA A 158 1.26 -12.74 -7.60
C ALA A 158 0.18 -11.91 -8.32
N PHE A 159 -0.02 -10.64 -7.92
CA PHE A 159 -0.91 -9.72 -8.63
C PHE A 159 -0.47 -9.41 -10.05
N TRP A 160 0.83 -9.29 -10.29
CA TRP A 160 1.33 -9.08 -11.63
C TRP A 160 1.05 -10.29 -12.52
N VAL A 161 1.39 -11.51 -12.07
CA VAL A 161 1.14 -12.76 -12.81
C VAL A 161 -0.36 -12.96 -13.06
N SER A 162 -1.23 -12.64 -12.11
CA SER A 162 -2.67 -12.77 -12.32
C SER A 162 -3.25 -11.72 -13.27
N SER A 163 -2.61 -10.55 -13.41
CA SER A 163 -3.12 -9.44 -14.19
C SER A 163 -3.12 -9.66 -15.71
N ASP A 164 -3.98 -8.94 -16.42
CA ASP A 164 -3.96 -8.83 -17.89
C ASP A 164 -2.63 -8.25 -18.43
N SER A 165 -1.86 -7.57 -17.58
CA SER A 165 -0.55 -7.01 -17.97
C SER A 165 0.47 -8.11 -18.22
N PHE A 166 0.38 -9.23 -17.47
CA PHE A 166 1.20 -10.42 -17.72
C PHE A 166 0.89 -11.00 -19.10
N ASP A 167 -0.39 -11.23 -19.39
CA ASP A 167 -0.82 -11.79 -20.68
C ASP A 167 -0.44 -10.86 -21.84
N HIS A 168 -0.60 -9.55 -21.66
CA HIS A 168 -0.19 -8.56 -22.66
C HIS A 168 1.33 -8.58 -22.88
N PHE A 169 2.12 -8.67 -21.81
CA PHE A 169 3.58 -8.79 -21.90
C PHE A 169 3.99 -10.05 -22.67
N GLN A 170 3.35 -11.19 -22.38
CA GLN A 170 3.61 -12.45 -23.09
C GLN A 170 3.17 -12.41 -24.57
N MET A 171 2.09 -11.70 -24.90
CA MET A 171 1.63 -11.56 -26.30
C MET A 171 2.46 -10.59 -27.13
N THR A 172 3.10 -9.60 -26.49
CA THR A 172 3.87 -8.55 -27.19
C THR A 172 5.37 -8.84 -27.24
N GLY A 173 5.88 -9.75 -26.41
CA GLY A 173 7.27 -10.19 -26.42
C GLY A 173 7.63 -10.83 -27.76
N SER A 174 8.66 -10.30 -28.44
CA SER A 174 8.96 -10.61 -29.84
C SER A 174 9.77 -11.89 -30.10
N SER A 175 10.14 -12.69 -29.09
CA SER A 175 11.14 -13.74 -29.33
C SER A 175 11.08 -15.03 -28.51
N ASN A 176 10.06 -15.33 -27.70
CA ASN A 176 10.08 -16.56 -26.90
C ASN A 176 8.73 -17.30 -26.86
N VAL A 177 8.84 -18.61 -26.64
CA VAL A 177 7.74 -19.52 -26.29
C VAL A 177 6.85 -18.85 -25.24
N ARG A 178 5.53 -18.82 -25.50
CA ARG A 178 4.55 -18.22 -24.60
C ARG A 178 4.64 -18.85 -23.21
N CYS A 179 4.89 -18.06 -22.18
CA CYS A 179 4.77 -18.51 -20.80
C CYS A 179 3.32 -18.36 -20.33
N TYR A 180 2.75 -19.41 -19.74
CA TYR A 180 1.43 -19.36 -19.12
C TYR A 180 1.56 -19.09 -17.62
N LYS A 181 0.53 -18.49 -17.02
CA LYS A 181 0.49 -18.21 -15.58
C LYS A 181 0.78 -19.47 -14.74
N ILE A 182 0.20 -20.61 -15.13
CA ILE A 182 0.43 -21.89 -14.47
C ILE A 182 1.86 -22.43 -14.64
N LEU A 183 2.55 -22.09 -15.75
CA LEU A 183 3.95 -22.45 -15.94
C LEU A 183 4.89 -21.57 -15.12
N GLU A 184 4.56 -20.29 -14.95
CA GLU A 184 5.28 -19.41 -14.04
C GLU A 184 5.14 -19.88 -12.58
N GLU A 185 3.96 -20.39 -12.23
CA GLU A 185 3.70 -21.02 -10.94
C GLU A 185 4.47 -22.33 -10.76
N LEU A 186 4.45 -23.21 -11.77
CA LEU A 186 5.22 -24.46 -11.79
C LEU A 186 6.72 -24.20 -11.64
N ALA A 187 7.24 -23.17 -12.30
CA ALA A 187 8.64 -22.77 -12.20
C ALA A 187 9.02 -22.29 -10.79
N GLY A 188 8.04 -21.90 -9.97
CA GLY A 188 8.25 -21.53 -8.57
C GLY A 188 9.14 -20.30 -8.37
N LYS A 189 9.41 -19.51 -9.42
CA LYS A 189 10.36 -18.38 -9.39
C LYS A 189 10.02 -17.37 -8.30
N SER A 190 8.73 -17.07 -8.13
CA SER A 190 8.25 -16.18 -7.08
C SER A 190 8.57 -16.70 -5.68
N SER A 191 8.41 -18.00 -5.45
CA SER A 191 8.68 -18.63 -4.15
C SER A 191 10.19 -18.72 -3.91
N LEU A 192 10.99 -19.08 -4.91
CA LEU A 192 12.44 -19.09 -4.80
C LEU A 192 12.98 -17.71 -4.43
N ARG A 193 12.54 -16.66 -5.16
CA ARG A 193 12.91 -15.28 -4.84
C ARG A 193 12.48 -14.88 -3.42
N PHE A 194 11.29 -15.29 -2.99
CA PHE A 194 10.83 -15.04 -1.63
C PHE A 194 11.73 -15.71 -0.59
N PHE A 195 12.05 -17.00 -0.76
CA PHE A 195 12.93 -17.72 0.16
C PHE A 195 14.36 -17.18 0.15
N ASP A 196 14.88 -16.72 -0.98
CA ASP A 196 16.17 -16.03 -1.05
C ASP A 196 16.15 -14.73 -0.23
N GLN A 197 15.05 -13.98 -0.29
CA GLN A 197 14.87 -12.78 0.53
C GLN A 197 14.77 -13.13 2.01
N ILE A 198 13.98 -14.14 2.39
CA ILE A 198 13.89 -14.61 3.78
C ILE A 198 15.24 -15.10 4.29
N LYS A 199 15.99 -15.88 3.50
CA LYS A 199 17.35 -16.31 3.81
C LYS A 199 18.29 -15.12 4.02
N THR A 200 18.18 -14.09 3.18
CA THR A 200 18.94 -12.84 3.33
C THR A 200 18.58 -12.15 4.64
N VAL A 201 17.29 -12.09 4.99
CA VAL A 201 16.84 -11.54 6.27
C VAL A 201 17.34 -12.37 7.46
N MET A 202 17.39 -13.71 7.37
CA MET A 202 17.91 -14.55 8.45
C MET A 202 19.42 -14.41 8.64
N SER A 203 20.16 -14.18 7.56
CA SER A 203 21.64 -14.14 7.56
C SER A 203 22.21 -12.75 7.82
N SER A 204 21.43 -11.69 7.60
CA SER A 204 21.88 -10.30 7.80
C SER A 204 21.00 -9.57 8.80
N ILE A 205 21.62 -9.01 9.84
CA ILE A 205 20.92 -8.09 10.75
C ILE A 205 20.83 -6.74 10.03
N PRO A 206 19.65 -6.13 9.90
CA PRO A 206 19.55 -4.80 9.33
C PRO A 206 20.39 -3.80 10.13
N ILE A 207 20.71 -2.66 9.53
CA ILE A 207 21.41 -1.59 10.24
C ILE A 207 20.47 -1.08 11.33
N LEU A 208 20.80 -1.40 12.59
CA LEU A 208 20.04 -1.01 13.77
C LEU A 208 20.93 -0.11 14.65
N PRO A 209 20.33 0.81 15.43
CA PRO A 209 21.03 1.44 16.54
C PRO A 209 21.68 0.38 17.45
N LYS A 210 22.87 0.68 17.99
CA LYS A 210 23.63 -0.26 18.82
C LYS A 210 22.85 -0.80 20.01
N SER A 211 21.90 -0.01 20.55
CA SER A 211 21.01 -0.40 21.63
C SER A 211 20.09 -1.59 21.31
N PHE A 212 19.86 -1.88 20.02
CA PHE A 212 19.04 -3.00 19.57
C PHE A 212 19.86 -4.21 19.12
N TYR A 213 21.19 -4.20 19.25
CA TYR A 213 22.03 -5.37 18.98
C TYR A 213 22.05 -6.32 20.18
N THR A 214 20.88 -6.85 20.54
CA THR A 214 20.68 -7.81 21.62
C THR A 214 20.46 -9.22 21.07
N SER A 215 20.65 -10.23 21.91
CA SER A 215 20.32 -11.63 21.55
C SER A 215 18.83 -11.78 21.24
N ASN A 216 17.98 -11.13 22.02
CA ASN A 216 16.52 -11.19 21.88
C ASN A 216 16.05 -10.65 20.51
N MET A 217 16.65 -9.56 20.03
CA MET A 217 16.37 -9.03 18.70
C MET A 217 16.78 -9.99 17.57
N ARG A 218 17.88 -10.74 17.73
CA ARG A 218 18.27 -11.79 16.77
C ARG A 218 17.30 -12.96 16.79
N THR A 219 16.90 -13.43 17.98
CA THR A 219 15.89 -14.48 18.13
C THR A 219 14.57 -14.06 17.51
N LEU A 220 14.13 -12.82 17.74
CA LEU A 220 12.92 -12.26 17.14
C LEU A 220 13.02 -12.21 15.61
N GLN A 221 14.13 -11.73 15.07
CA GLN A 221 14.36 -11.69 13.62
C GLN A 221 14.25 -13.10 13.01
N PHE A 222 14.89 -14.09 13.63
CA PHE A 222 14.80 -15.48 13.21
C PHE A 222 13.36 -15.98 13.29
N ALA A 223 12.65 -15.75 14.40
CA ALA A 223 11.27 -16.19 14.59
C ALA A 223 10.33 -15.57 13.55
N MET A 224 10.43 -14.26 13.30
CA MET A 224 9.63 -13.57 12.27
C MET A 224 9.91 -14.11 10.87
N ALA A 225 11.19 -14.24 10.50
CA ALA A 225 11.57 -14.72 9.18
C ALA A 225 11.16 -16.19 8.98
N SER A 226 11.33 -17.04 10.00
CA SER A 226 10.92 -18.44 10.00
C SER A 226 9.41 -18.56 9.86
N ARG A 227 8.63 -17.76 10.60
CA ARG A 227 7.17 -17.72 10.44
C ARG A 227 6.75 -17.30 9.04
N CYS A 228 7.33 -16.24 8.49
CA CYS A 228 7.06 -15.86 7.10
C CYS A 228 7.39 -16.99 6.11
N GLY A 229 8.54 -17.64 6.28
CA GLY A 229 8.96 -18.79 5.48
C GLY A 229 7.97 -19.96 5.56
N SER A 230 7.63 -20.39 6.78
CA SER A 230 6.71 -21.50 7.05
C SER A 230 5.29 -21.20 6.56
N SER A 231 4.77 -20.00 6.81
CA SER A 231 3.44 -19.60 6.32
C SER A 231 3.41 -19.58 4.79
N HIS A 232 4.44 -19.06 4.14
CA HIS A 232 4.54 -19.11 2.68
C HIS A 232 4.59 -20.55 2.19
N TYR A 233 5.41 -21.41 2.79
CA TYR A 233 5.50 -22.82 2.44
C TYR A 233 4.15 -23.55 2.58
N GLN A 234 3.49 -23.39 3.73
CA GLN A 234 2.24 -24.09 4.04
C GLN A 234 1.07 -23.63 3.16
N LEU A 235 0.96 -22.32 2.93
CA LEU A 235 -0.13 -21.76 2.13
C LEU A 235 0.07 -21.98 0.62
N LEU A 236 1.33 -22.15 0.18
CA LEU A 236 1.71 -22.14 -1.22
C LEU A 236 2.52 -23.38 -1.59
N GLU A 237 2.22 -24.54 -1.01
CA GLU A 237 2.89 -25.79 -1.36
C GLU A 237 2.54 -26.18 -2.81
N ARG A 238 3.40 -25.76 -3.75
CA ARG A 238 3.13 -25.60 -5.20
C ARG A 238 3.52 -26.78 -6.07
N PHE A 239 4.00 -27.88 -5.48
CA PHE A 239 4.43 -29.06 -6.22
C PHE A 239 3.36 -30.15 -6.26
N ARG A 240 2.09 -29.77 -6.36
CA ARG A 240 0.97 -30.71 -6.43
C ARG A 240 0.28 -30.64 -7.78
N TYR A 241 -0.47 -31.68 -8.09
CA TYR A 241 -1.42 -31.65 -9.19
C TYR A 241 -2.56 -30.67 -8.83
N PRO A 242 -3.02 -29.83 -9.77
CA PRO A 242 -2.80 -29.93 -11.21
C PRO A 242 -1.57 -29.20 -11.77
N THR A 243 -0.84 -28.39 -10.99
CA THR A 243 0.29 -27.59 -11.52
C THR A 243 1.36 -28.45 -12.21
N GLN A 244 1.71 -29.60 -11.62
CA GLN A 244 2.68 -30.54 -12.21
C GLN A 244 2.26 -31.11 -13.57
N LEU A 245 0.95 -31.21 -13.86
CA LEU A 245 0.46 -31.70 -15.16
C LEU A 245 1.01 -30.85 -16.31
N PHE A 246 1.14 -29.54 -16.09
CA PHE A 246 1.57 -28.59 -17.11
C PHE A 246 3.08 -28.65 -17.40
N ALA A 247 3.87 -29.39 -16.61
CA ALA A 247 5.26 -29.69 -16.96
C ALA A 247 5.35 -30.33 -18.35
N ALA A 248 4.30 -31.06 -18.78
CA ALA A 248 4.25 -31.68 -20.09
C ALA A 248 4.38 -30.67 -21.24
N LEU A 249 3.97 -29.41 -21.04
CA LEU A 249 4.17 -28.32 -22.02
C LEU A 249 5.64 -27.91 -22.17
N LEU A 250 6.48 -28.23 -21.18
CA LEU A 250 7.92 -28.04 -21.19
C LEU A 250 8.67 -29.30 -21.68
N GLY A 251 7.94 -30.34 -22.10
CA GLY A 251 8.51 -31.60 -22.57
C GLY A 251 8.92 -32.58 -21.44
N SER A 252 8.56 -32.31 -20.19
CA SER A 252 8.80 -33.21 -19.05
C SER A 252 7.48 -33.61 -18.39
N SER A 253 7.27 -34.87 -18.02
CA SER A 253 6.05 -35.23 -17.29
C SER A 253 6.28 -36.38 -16.32
N THR A 254 5.81 -36.17 -15.10
CA THR A 254 5.76 -37.15 -14.01
C THR A 254 4.35 -37.74 -13.83
N LEU A 255 3.39 -37.42 -14.72
CA LEU A 255 1.97 -37.75 -14.57
C LEU A 255 1.71 -39.25 -14.37
N HIS A 256 2.42 -40.10 -15.12
CA HIS A 256 2.25 -41.55 -15.04
C HIS A 256 3.07 -42.20 -13.93
N ASP A 257 4.08 -41.49 -13.39
CA ASP A 257 4.90 -41.97 -12.28
C ASP A 257 4.29 -41.63 -10.91
N ALA A 258 3.49 -40.57 -10.85
CA ALA A 258 2.81 -40.17 -9.64
C ALA A 258 1.75 -41.21 -9.22
N PRO A 259 1.60 -41.52 -7.92
CA PRO A 259 0.54 -42.40 -7.44
C PRO A 259 -0.83 -41.73 -7.62
N GLU A 260 -1.88 -42.54 -7.84
CA GLU A 260 -3.24 -42.01 -8.11
C GLU A 260 -3.77 -41.13 -6.98
N CYS A 261 -3.38 -41.41 -5.73
CA CYS A 261 -3.78 -40.60 -4.57
C CYS A 261 -3.20 -39.17 -4.56
N MET A 262 -2.18 -38.88 -5.37
CA MET A 262 -1.63 -37.54 -5.52
C MET A 262 -2.23 -36.77 -6.70
N LEU A 263 -2.99 -37.44 -7.57
CA LEU A 263 -3.59 -36.82 -8.74
C LEU A 263 -4.90 -36.14 -8.36
N ASP A 264 -5.05 -34.88 -8.75
CA ASP A 264 -6.36 -34.24 -8.73
C ASP A 264 -7.27 -34.81 -9.84
N GLU A 265 -8.55 -34.46 -9.81
CA GLU A 265 -9.54 -34.99 -10.76
C GLU A 265 -9.18 -34.69 -12.23
N LEU A 266 -8.63 -33.50 -12.53
CA LEU A 266 -8.22 -33.13 -13.88
C LEU A 266 -7.04 -34.02 -14.32
N SER A 267 -6.00 -34.10 -13.49
CA SER A 267 -4.79 -34.86 -13.81
C SER A 267 -5.08 -36.36 -13.93
N TYR A 268 -5.94 -36.90 -13.07
CA TYR A 268 -6.42 -38.28 -13.17
C TYR A 268 -7.14 -38.55 -14.50
N LYS A 269 -8.07 -37.67 -14.89
CA LYS A 269 -8.78 -37.79 -16.17
C LYS A 269 -7.82 -37.66 -17.36
N PHE A 270 -6.83 -36.78 -17.28
CA PHE A 270 -5.80 -36.62 -18.31
C PHE A 270 -4.94 -37.86 -18.45
N ARG A 271 -4.50 -38.45 -17.33
CA ARG A 271 -3.74 -39.71 -17.28
C ARG A 271 -4.50 -40.88 -17.88
N LYS A 272 -5.81 -40.95 -17.64
CA LYS A 272 -6.67 -42.00 -18.20
C LYS A 272 -6.86 -41.84 -19.71
N LYS A 273 -6.91 -40.60 -20.19
CA LYS A 273 -7.17 -40.29 -21.60
C LYS A 273 -5.93 -40.44 -22.49
N TYR A 274 -4.77 -40.02 -22.02
CA TYR A 274 -3.53 -40.02 -22.78
C TYR A 274 -2.51 -40.95 -22.13
N THR A 275 -1.96 -41.89 -22.90
CA THR A 275 -0.81 -42.69 -22.46
C THR A 275 0.46 -41.83 -22.33
N ARG A 276 1.51 -42.39 -21.71
CA ARG A 276 2.79 -41.70 -21.50
C ARG A 276 3.39 -41.14 -22.78
N SER A 277 3.33 -41.90 -23.88
CA SER A 277 3.80 -41.47 -25.20
C SER A 277 2.87 -40.47 -25.89
N GLU A 278 1.59 -40.46 -25.52
CA GLU A 278 0.58 -39.59 -26.14
C GLU A 278 0.53 -38.20 -25.50
N LEU A 279 0.97 -38.06 -24.24
CA LEU A 279 0.97 -36.79 -23.54
C LEU A 279 1.84 -35.71 -24.23
N LEU A 280 2.87 -36.13 -24.95
CA LEU A 280 3.74 -35.25 -25.74
C LEU A 280 3.26 -35.07 -27.18
N LYS A 281 2.22 -35.78 -27.63
CA LYS A 281 1.67 -35.61 -28.98
C LYS A 281 0.96 -34.25 -29.10
N PRO A 282 0.87 -33.69 -30.31
CA PRO A 282 0.28 -32.37 -30.54
C PRO A 282 -1.15 -32.20 -30.01
N GLU A 283 -1.95 -33.26 -30.02
CA GLU A 283 -3.32 -33.22 -29.51
C GLU A 283 -3.39 -32.97 -28.00
N ALA A 284 -2.67 -33.76 -27.20
CA ALA A 284 -2.63 -33.61 -25.75
C ALA A 284 -2.03 -32.24 -25.35
N GLN A 285 -0.97 -31.83 -26.06
CA GLN A 285 -0.34 -30.52 -25.90
C GLN A 285 -1.31 -29.38 -26.21
N ALA A 286 -2.08 -29.47 -27.30
CA ALA A 286 -3.09 -28.47 -27.65
C ALA A 286 -4.18 -28.36 -26.58
N CYS A 287 -4.63 -29.49 -26.02
CA CYS A 287 -5.56 -29.49 -24.90
C CYS A 287 -4.96 -28.79 -23.66
N LEU A 288 -3.71 -29.12 -23.28
CA LEU A 288 -3.03 -28.48 -22.16
C LEU A 288 -2.80 -26.98 -22.39
N HIS A 289 -2.42 -26.56 -23.60
CA HIS A 289 -2.32 -25.16 -23.97
C HIS A 289 -3.65 -24.43 -23.84
N GLY A 290 -4.75 -25.07 -24.25
CA GLY A 290 -6.10 -24.53 -24.09
C GLY A 290 -6.46 -24.30 -22.63
N ILE A 291 -6.22 -25.30 -21.78
CA ILE A 291 -6.48 -25.19 -20.33
C ILE A 291 -5.57 -24.13 -19.70
N ALA A 292 -4.26 -24.14 -20.02
CA ALA A 292 -3.29 -23.18 -19.50
C ALA A 292 -3.61 -21.73 -19.88
N THR A 293 -4.21 -21.51 -21.06
CA THR A 293 -4.66 -20.19 -21.52
C THR A 293 -5.84 -19.65 -20.69
N MET A 294 -6.69 -20.54 -20.19
CA MET A 294 -7.86 -20.17 -19.37
C MET A 294 -7.57 -20.19 -17.87
N TRP A 295 -6.44 -20.78 -17.47
CA TRP A 295 -6.05 -20.93 -16.08
C TRP A 295 -5.87 -19.56 -15.42
N ASP A 296 -6.46 -19.42 -14.23
CA ASP A 296 -6.31 -18.24 -13.41
C ASP A 296 -5.76 -18.63 -12.05
N LEU A 297 -4.89 -17.78 -11.50
CA LEU A 297 -4.31 -17.98 -10.18
C LEU A 297 -4.99 -17.11 -9.12
N ASP A 298 -5.77 -16.12 -9.54
CA ASP A 298 -6.46 -15.21 -8.63
C ASP A 298 -7.84 -15.75 -8.23
N ILE A 299 -8.00 -16.07 -6.96
CA ILE A 299 -9.27 -16.52 -6.37
C ILE A 299 -10.38 -15.50 -6.63
N CYS A 300 -10.12 -14.20 -6.53
CA CYS A 300 -11.13 -13.18 -6.77
C CYS A 300 -11.60 -13.20 -8.24
N ALA A 301 -10.69 -13.45 -9.19
CA ALA A 301 -11.03 -13.59 -10.60
C ALA A 301 -11.85 -14.86 -10.86
N ILE A 302 -11.48 -15.98 -10.22
CA ILE A 302 -12.22 -17.24 -10.28
C ILE A 302 -13.64 -17.06 -9.72
N GLU A 303 -13.77 -16.45 -8.55
CA GLU A 303 -15.06 -16.17 -7.91
C GLU A 303 -15.93 -15.23 -8.75
N ALA A 304 -15.35 -14.20 -9.35
CA ALA A 304 -16.07 -13.30 -10.26
C ALA A 304 -16.58 -14.04 -11.52
N ARG A 305 -15.79 -14.98 -12.05
CA ARG A 305 -16.21 -15.86 -13.16
C ARG A 305 -17.34 -16.80 -12.71
N HIS A 306 -17.22 -17.43 -11.55
CA HIS A 306 -18.29 -18.27 -10.99
C HIS A 306 -19.58 -17.47 -10.75
N ALA A 307 -19.49 -16.25 -10.23
CA ALA A 307 -20.65 -15.37 -10.06
C ALA A 307 -21.30 -15.02 -11.40
N SER A 308 -20.49 -14.80 -12.45
CA SER A 308 -20.99 -14.53 -13.80
C SER A 308 -21.70 -15.76 -14.40
N ILE A 309 -21.12 -16.95 -14.24
CA ILE A 309 -21.74 -18.21 -14.67
C ILE A 309 -23.06 -18.47 -13.91
N ARG A 310 -23.09 -18.27 -12.59
CA ARG A 310 -24.32 -18.43 -11.80
C ARG A 310 -25.44 -17.50 -12.26
N ARG A 311 -25.13 -16.22 -12.51
CA ARG A 311 -26.09 -15.27 -13.07
C ARG A 311 -26.60 -15.73 -14.43
N PHE A 312 -25.71 -16.25 -15.25
CA PHE A 312 -26.07 -16.80 -16.56
C PHE A 312 -27.03 -18.00 -16.43
N VAL A 313 -26.67 -19.00 -15.63
CA VAL A 313 -27.51 -20.19 -15.41
C VAL A 313 -28.88 -19.81 -14.84
N ASN A 314 -28.92 -18.92 -13.85
CA ASN A 314 -30.18 -18.46 -13.26
C ASN A 314 -31.07 -17.74 -14.28
N LEU A 315 -30.47 -16.96 -15.19
CA LEU A 315 -31.22 -16.23 -16.22
C LEU A 315 -31.91 -17.19 -17.21
N PHE A 316 -31.27 -18.32 -17.55
CA PHE A 316 -31.84 -19.33 -18.45
C PHE A 316 -32.79 -20.30 -17.74
N SER A 317 -32.46 -20.68 -16.50
CA SER A 317 -33.28 -21.61 -15.71
C SER A 317 -34.65 -21.05 -15.34
N ASN A 318 -34.82 -19.73 -15.30
CA ASN A 318 -36.10 -19.11 -14.97
C ASN A 318 -37.10 -19.12 -16.14
N GLN A 319 -36.66 -19.43 -17.37
CA GLN A 319 -37.49 -19.35 -18.57
C GLN A 319 -37.60 -20.68 -19.33
N THR A 320 -36.61 -21.56 -19.20
CA THR A 320 -36.56 -22.88 -19.85
C THR A 320 -36.02 -23.94 -18.90
N THR A 321 -36.00 -25.21 -19.32
CA THR A 321 -35.17 -26.22 -18.65
C THR A 321 -33.75 -25.69 -18.48
N GLY A 322 -33.15 -25.92 -17.31
CA GLY A 322 -31.81 -25.42 -16.99
C GLY A 322 -30.80 -25.82 -18.06
N PRO A 323 -29.85 -24.93 -18.41
CA PRO A 323 -28.86 -25.22 -19.45
C PRO A 323 -28.00 -26.41 -19.03
N ASP A 324 -27.70 -27.30 -19.98
CA ASP A 324 -26.80 -28.43 -19.73
C ASP A 324 -25.35 -27.96 -19.51
N LEU A 325 -24.55 -28.79 -18.84
CA LEU A 325 -23.15 -28.47 -18.57
C LEU A 325 -22.32 -28.24 -19.85
N PRO A 326 -22.49 -29.03 -20.94
CA PRO A 326 -21.80 -28.78 -22.21
C PRO A 326 -22.09 -27.38 -22.78
N PHE A 327 -23.34 -26.92 -22.76
CA PHE A 327 -23.72 -25.60 -23.25
C PHE A 327 -23.13 -24.48 -22.38
N VAL A 328 -23.22 -24.61 -21.05
CA VAL A 328 -22.60 -23.64 -20.13
C VAL A 328 -21.09 -23.57 -20.35
N SER A 329 -20.43 -24.71 -20.55
CA SER A 329 -18.99 -24.81 -20.79
C SER A 329 -18.59 -24.16 -22.13
N ALA A 330 -19.29 -24.50 -23.21
CA ALA A 330 -19.04 -23.92 -24.54
C ALA A 330 -19.22 -22.41 -24.52
N LYS A 331 -20.29 -21.93 -23.88
CA LYS A 331 -20.54 -20.49 -23.75
C LYS A 331 -19.47 -19.78 -22.94
N PHE A 332 -19.02 -20.38 -21.83
CA PHE A 332 -17.95 -19.82 -21.03
C PHE A 332 -16.68 -19.62 -21.86
N VAL A 333 -16.25 -20.64 -22.61
CA VAL A 333 -15.07 -20.57 -23.49
C VAL A 333 -15.22 -19.46 -24.54
N LEU A 334 -16.38 -19.41 -25.22
CA LEU A 334 -16.66 -18.36 -26.22
C LEU A 334 -16.67 -16.96 -25.61
N GLN A 335 -17.19 -16.81 -24.39
CA GLN A 335 -17.17 -15.54 -23.67
C GLN A 335 -15.76 -15.12 -23.28
N GLN A 336 -14.92 -16.04 -22.79
CA GLN A 336 -13.51 -15.74 -22.48
C GLN A 336 -12.75 -15.32 -23.75
N GLN A 337 -12.94 -16.04 -24.86
CA GLN A 337 -12.34 -15.68 -26.15
C GLN A 337 -12.80 -14.30 -26.62
N SER A 338 -14.09 -13.99 -26.49
CA SER A 338 -14.64 -12.68 -26.83
C SER A 338 -14.04 -11.57 -25.98
N LEU A 339 -13.90 -11.77 -24.67
CA LEU A 339 -13.25 -10.82 -23.76
C LEU A 339 -11.78 -10.60 -24.12
N GLN A 340 -11.04 -11.65 -24.46
CA GLN A 340 -9.65 -11.55 -24.93
C GLN A 340 -9.55 -10.77 -26.24
N ASN A 341 -10.44 -11.06 -27.20
CA ASN A 341 -10.51 -10.34 -28.47
C ASN A 341 -10.84 -8.84 -28.26
N LEU A 342 -11.75 -8.53 -27.33
CA LEU A 342 -12.08 -7.16 -26.96
C LEU A 342 -10.91 -6.45 -26.28
N ALA A 343 -10.19 -7.12 -25.39
CA ALA A 343 -9.00 -6.58 -24.75
C ALA A 343 -7.92 -6.25 -25.79
N PHE A 344 -7.71 -7.14 -26.75
CA PHE A 344 -6.79 -6.92 -27.87
C PHE A 344 -7.22 -5.75 -28.76
N ALA A 345 -8.49 -5.72 -29.19
CA ALA A 345 -9.04 -4.63 -30.00
C ALA A 345 -8.97 -3.29 -29.26
N SER A 346 -9.27 -3.27 -27.97
CA SER A 346 -9.19 -2.05 -27.15
C SER A 346 -7.76 -1.55 -27.00
N SER A 347 -6.77 -2.43 -26.91
CA SER A 347 -5.35 -2.07 -26.85
C SER A 347 -4.89 -1.43 -28.16
N GLN A 348 -5.28 -2.01 -29.30
CA GLN A 348 -5.02 -1.41 -30.61
C GLN A 348 -5.72 -0.06 -30.77
N MET A 349 -7.00 0.04 -30.40
CA MET A 349 -7.73 1.31 -30.44
C MET A 349 -7.14 2.36 -29.48
N GLN A 350 -6.64 1.96 -28.31
CA GLN A 350 -5.97 2.87 -27.39
C GLN A 350 -4.64 3.37 -27.98
N GLN A 351 -3.85 2.50 -28.61
CA GLN A 351 -2.63 2.92 -29.31
C GLN A 351 -2.95 3.88 -30.47
N GLN A 352 -3.93 3.55 -31.31
CA GLN A 352 -4.37 4.41 -32.41
C GLN A 352 -4.93 5.75 -31.90
N SER A 353 -5.71 5.74 -30.81
CA SER A 353 -6.26 6.96 -30.22
C SER A 353 -5.20 7.82 -29.53
N ARG A 354 -4.10 7.24 -29.01
CA ARG A 354 -2.94 8.00 -28.50
C ARG A 354 -2.19 8.70 -29.62
N VAL A 355 -1.98 8.02 -30.75
CA VAL A 355 -1.39 8.63 -31.96
C VAL A 355 -2.30 9.74 -32.49
N GLY A 356 -3.60 9.46 -32.61
CA GLY A 356 -4.61 10.43 -33.04
C GLY A 356 -4.80 11.60 -32.08
N ARG A 357 -4.72 11.40 -30.76
CA ARG A 357 -4.75 12.47 -29.76
C ARG A 357 -3.50 13.31 -29.78
N LYS A 358 -2.30 12.75 -29.98
CA LYS A 358 -1.06 13.54 -30.16
C LYS A 358 -1.14 14.38 -31.43
N ALA A 359 -1.68 13.82 -32.52
CA ALA A 359 -1.92 14.55 -33.77
C ALA A 359 -2.98 15.66 -33.61
N ARG A 360 -4.10 15.39 -32.93
CA ARG A 360 -5.17 16.38 -32.66
C ARG A 360 -4.78 17.43 -31.61
N ALA A 361 -3.98 17.07 -30.61
CA ALA A 361 -3.46 18.03 -29.61
C ALA A 361 -2.49 19.02 -30.27
N ARG A 362 -1.68 18.57 -31.24
CA ARG A 362 -0.88 19.45 -32.09
C ARG A 362 -1.72 20.36 -33.00
N LYS A 363 -2.91 19.92 -33.43
CA LYS A 363 -3.83 20.75 -34.24
C LYS A 363 -4.72 21.71 -33.42
N LYS A 364 -4.95 21.46 -32.12
CA LYS A 364 -5.86 22.26 -31.27
C LYS A 364 -5.22 23.45 -30.56
N THR A 365 -3.94 23.75 -30.78
CA THR A 365 -3.34 25.05 -30.40
C THR A 365 -3.75 26.19 -31.33
N LYS A 366 -4.57 25.96 -32.35
CA LYS A 366 -5.20 27.02 -33.16
C LYS A 366 -6.67 26.69 -33.38
N LYS A 367 -7.56 27.64 -33.09
CA LYS A 367 -9.03 27.63 -33.26
C LYS A 367 -9.85 27.01 -32.11
N THR A 368 -10.23 27.94 -31.24
CA THR A 368 -11.55 28.18 -30.62
C THR A 368 -12.76 27.33 -31.05
N VAL A 369 -13.69 27.20 -30.08
CA VAL A 369 -15.13 26.84 -30.11
C VAL A 369 -15.50 25.32 -30.01
N PRO A 370 -16.75 24.97 -29.61
CA PRO A 370 -17.24 24.72 -28.26
C PRO A 370 -17.53 23.23 -27.97
N VAL A 371 -17.64 22.87 -26.68
CA VAL A 371 -17.79 21.47 -26.22
C VAL A 371 -19.26 21.13 -25.95
N ALA A 372 -19.70 20.01 -26.55
CA ALA A 372 -21.00 19.38 -26.38
C ALA A 372 -21.30 18.95 -24.94
N LYS A 373 -22.60 19.06 -24.60
CA LYS A 373 -23.23 18.67 -23.33
C LYS A 373 -23.35 17.14 -23.24
N ASP A 374 -23.68 16.67 -22.03
CA ASP A 374 -24.16 15.30 -21.74
C ASP A 374 -23.13 14.24 -21.33
N ARG A 375 -22.25 14.62 -20.40
CA ARG A 375 -21.81 13.66 -19.37
C ARG A 375 -22.16 14.18 -17.98
N PRO A 376 -22.69 13.35 -17.07
CA PRO A 376 -22.88 13.73 -15.67
C PRO A 376 -21.51 14.12 -15.13
N ARG A 377 -21.36 15.42 -14.84
CA ARG A 377 -20.11 15.97 -14.34
C ARG A 377 -19.86 15.34 -12.98
N LYS A 378 -18.87 14.43 -12.90
CA LYS A 378 -18.32 14.01 -11.61
C LYS A 378 -18.12 15.29 -10.77
N PRO A 379 -18.64 15.36 -9.53
CA PRO A 379 -18.53 16.56 -8.73
C PRO A 379 -17.05 16.92 -8.68
N LYS A 380 -16.69 18.08 -9.22
CA LYS A 380 -15.31 18.56 -9.20
C LYS A 380 -14.91 18.59 -7.73
N ARG A 381 -14.02 17.68 -7.32
CA ARG A 381 -13.40 17.73 -5.99
C ARG A 381 -12.90 19.16 -5.83
N ARG A 382 -13.51 19.91 -4.89
CA ARG A 382 -13.12 21.29 -4.62
C ARG A 382 -11.63 21.24 -4.28
N GLN A 383 -10.79 21.89 -5.07
CA GLN A 383 -9.37 21.91 -4.77
C GLN A 383 -9.20 22.54 -3.37
N PRO A 384 -8.43 21.91 -2.46
CA PRO A 384 -8.18 22.49 -1.16
C PRO A 384 -7.44 23.83 -1.32
N GLY A 385 -7.91 24.87 -0.63
CA GLY A 385 -7.28 26.19 -0.62
C GLY A 385 -7.83 27.21 -1.63
N GLY A 386 -7.06 28.27 -1.88
CA GLY A 386 -7.45 29.41 -2.71
C GLY A 386 -7.97 30.60 -1.90
N ALA A 387 -7.70 31.82 -2.40
CA ALA A 387 -7.96 33.06 -1.67
C ALA A 387 -9.43 33.25 -1.26
N TRP A 388 -10.35 32.92 -2.16
CA TRP A 388 -11.80 32.93 -1.87
C TRP A 388 -12.19 31.95 -0.75
N ASN A 389 -11.66 30.73 -0.78
CA ASN A 389 -11.98 29.72 0.24
C ASN A 389 -11.38 30.11 1.61
N ALA A 390 -10.20 30.75 1.61
CA ALA A 390 -9.57 31.28 2.82
C ALA A 390 -10.38 32.43 3.42
N PHE A 391 -10.80 33.37 2.58
CA PHE A 391 -11.70 34.45 2.97
C PHE A 391 -13.01 33.91 3.54
N GLN A 392 -13.67 32.99 2.82
CA GLN A 392 -14.91 32.37 3.26
C GLN A 392 -14.73 31.66 4.60
N HIS A 393 -13.63 30.95 4.81
CA HIS A 393 -13.35 30.26 6.07
C HIS A 393 -13.22 31.24 7.25
N VAL A 394 -12.41 32.30 7.09
CA VAL A 394 -12.18 33.31 8.13
C VAL A 394 -13.47 34.07 8.46
N ARG A 395 -14.19 34.56 7.45
CA ARG A 395 -15.39 35.39 7.65
C ARG A 395 -16.64 34.62 8.06
N SER A 396 -16.72 33.33 7.73
CA SER A 396 -17.87 32.49 8.16
C SER A 396 -17.73 31.93 9.57
N MET A 397 -16.52 31.94 10.16
CA MET A 397 -16.25 31.42 11.52
C MET A 397 -16.86 30.03 11.79
N GLY A 398 -16.88 29.15 10.77
CA GLY A 398 -17.45 27.81 10.90
C GLY A 398 -18.98 27.71 10.77
N VAL A 399 -19.68 28.82 10.53
CA VAL A 399 -21.11 28.83 10.17
C VAL A 399 -21.27 28.27 8.76
N ARG A 400 -22.22 27.34 8.57
CA ARG A 400 -22.56 26.82 7.23
C ARG A 400 -23.05 27.97 6.36
N CYS A 401 -22.32 28.30 5.30
CA CYS A 401 -22.71 29.35 4.35
C CYS A 401 -24.04 28.98 3.66
N ASN A 402 -25.11 29.68 4.03
CA ASN A 402 -26.34 29.72 3.25
C ASN A 402 -26.14 30.60 2.00
N LYS A 403 -27.14 30.64 1.10
CA LYS A 403 -27.07 31.39 -0.16
C LYS A 403 -26.85 32.90 0.05
N GLU A 404 -27.45 33.46 1.10
CA GLU A 404 -27.37 34.89 1.44
C GLU A 404 -26.01 35.28 2.00
N ILE A 405 -25.48 34.50 2.96
CA ILE A 405 -24.12 34.64 3.50
C ILE A 405 -23.11 34.50 2.36
N GLY A 406 -23.29 33.52 1.47
CA GLY A 406 -22.43 33.35 0.30
C GLY A 406 -22.42 34.57 -0.63
N ARG A 407 -23.58 35.20 -0.86
CA ARG A 407 -23.69 36.42 -1.67
C ARG A 407 -23.04 37.61 -0.98
N ARG A 408 -23.28 37.80 0.33
CA ARG A 408 -22.69 38.86 1.14
C ARG A 408 -21.16 38.76 1.15
N LEU A 409 -20.64 37.57 1.47
CA LEU A 409 -19.20 37.30 1.44
C LEU A 409 -18.60 37.54 0.06
N SER A 410 -19.34 37.25 -1.02
CA SER A 410 -18.84 37.47 -2.38
C SER A 410 -18.68 38.95 -2.71
N LEU A 411 -19.60 39.79 -2.24
CA LEU A 411 -19.48 41.24 -2.38
C LEU A 411 -18.34 41.78 -1.52
N GLU A 412 -18.28 41.35 -0.26
CA GLU A 412 -17.23 41.75 0.69
C GLU A 412 -15.83 41.38 0.17
N TYR A 413 -15.67 40.20 -0.44
CA TYR A 413 -14.40 39.77 -1.04
C TYR A 413 -14.01 40.61 -2.27
N LYS A 414 -14.99 41.03 -3.07
CA LYS A 414 -14.75 41.90 -4.23
C LYS A 414 -14.39 43.33 -3.81
N SER A 415 -14.83 43.78 -2.64
CA SER A 415 -14.50 45.08 -2.06
C SER A 415 -13.25 45.07 -1.18
N LEU A 416 -12.52 43.96 -1.10
CA LEU A 416 -11.28 43.91 -0.33
C LEU A 416 -10.23 44.83 -0.95
N SER A 417 -9.45 45.48 -0.07
CA SER A 417 -8.23 46.16 -0.47
C SER A 417 -7.22 45.17 -1.06
N ASP A 418 -6.27 45.66 -1.87
CA ASP A 418 -5.21 44.81 -2.41
C ASP A 418 -4.37 44.14 -1.33
N ALA A 419 -4.17 44.82 -0.18
CA ALA A 419 -3.46 44.29 0.98
C ALA A 419 -4.21 43.10 1.59
N ASP A 420 -5.51 43.24 1.85
CA ASP A 420 -6.33 42.14 2.39
C ASP A 420 -6.46 41.00 1.38
N ALA A 421 -6.64 41.32 0.10
CA ALA A 421 -6.67 40.33 -0.97
C ALA A 421 -5.34 39.57 -1.09
N SER A 422 -4.19 40.22 -0.80
CA SER A 422 -2.88 39.55 -0.73
C SER A 422 -2.79 38.62 0.47
N TYR A 423 -3.25 39.06 1.65
CA TYR A 423 -3.32 38.22 2.85
C TYR A 423 -4.12 36.93 2.61
N PHE A 424 -5.32 37.03 2.02
CA PHE A 424 -6.11 35.84 1.70
C PHE A 424 -5.49 34.99 0.59
N ARG A 425 -4.72 35.58 -0.35
CA ARG A 425 -3.94 34.82 -1.34
C ARG A 425 -2.85 33.98 -0.68
N GLU A 426 -2.13 34.53 0.28
CA GLU A 426 -1.10 33.82 1.04
C GLU A 426 -1.71 32.72 1.91
N LEU A 427 -2.76 33.05 2.67
CA LEU A 427 -3.50 32.08 3.47
C LEU A 427 -4.09 30.95 2.61
N GLY A 428 -4.61 31.29 1.43
CA GLY A 428 -5.11 30.34 0.44
C GLY A 428 -4.03 29.45 -0.18
N ARG A 429 -2.80 29.95 -0.32
CA ARG A 429 -1.63 29.16 -0.75
C ARG A 429 -1.18 28.21 0.36
N ALA A 430 -1.07 28.71 1.60
CA ALA A 430 -0.73 27.89 2.76
C ALA A 430 -1.74 26.74 2.95
N ALA A 431 -3.04 27.05 2.88
CA ALA A 431 -4.12 26.07 2.94
C ALA A 431 -4.07 25.03 1.81
N LYS A 432 -3.66 25.44 0.61
CA LYS A 432 -3.47 24.55 -0.53
C LYS A 432 -2.30 23.59 -0.28
N ILE A 433 -1.17 24.10 0.21
CA ILE A 433 0.01 23.29 0.57
C ILE A 433 -0.38 22.30 1.65
N ALA A 434 -1.02 22.76 2.74
CA ALA A 434 -1.52 21.90 3.80
C ALA A 434 -2.44 20.80 3.26
N GLY A 435 -3.40 21.15 2.40
CA GLY A 435 -4.33 20.19 1.79
C GLY A 435 -3.66 19.16 0.86
N ILE A 436 -2.64 19.56 0.10
CA ILE A 436 -1.84 18.66 -0.73
C ILE A 436 -1.04 17.68 0.14
N SER A 437 -0.47 18.17 1.25
CA SER A 437 0.22 17.37 2.26
C SER A 437 -0.73 16.52 3.14
N GLY A 438 -2.03 16.52 2.83
CA GLY A 438 -3.05 15.74 3.52
C GLY A 438 -3.59 16.37 4.80
N PHE A 439 -3.09 17.54 5.20
CA PHE A 439 -3.57 18.30 6.36
C PHE A 439 -4.92 18.98 6.10
N ARG A 440 -5.63 19.36 7.18
CA ARG A 440 -6.85 20.17 7.04
C ARG A 440 -6.43 21.53 6.48
N PRO A 441 -7.02 22.01 5.37
CA PRO A 441 -6.57 23.25 4.72
C PRO A 441 -6.69 24.48 5.62
N PHE A 442 -7.69 24.49 6.50
CA PHE A 442 -7.91 25.57 7.45
C PHE A 442 -8.14 24.97 8.84
N PRO A 443 -7.64 25.61 9.92
CA PRO A 443 -7.88 25.17 11.28
C PRO A 443 -9.39 25.21 11.58
N GLN A 444 -9.90 24.22 12.31
CA GLN A 444 -11.32 24.22 12.68
C GLN A 444 -11.57 25.45 13.56
N ALA A 445 -12.37 26.41 13.09
CA ALA A 445 -12.77 27.54 13.91
C ALA A 445 -13.35 26.98 15.21
N GLN A 446 -12.79 27.37 16.36
CA GLN A 446 -13.40 27.06 17.65
C GLN A 446 -14.83 27.59 17.55
N ARG A 447 -15.81 26.68 17.58
CA ARG A 447 -17.21 27.07 17.69
C ARG A 447 -17.31 27.77 19.03
N VAL A 448 -17.26 29.10 19.01
CA VAL A 448 -17.73 29.91 20.12
C VAL A 448 -19.18 29.48 20.27
N ARG A 449 -19.47 28.61 21.25
CA ARG A 449 -20.83 28.27 21.63
C ARG A 449 -21.50 29.61 21.87
N SER A 450 -22.49 29.91 21.06
CA SER A 450 -23.23 31.16 21.07
C SER A 450 -23.92 31.35 22.42
N GLN A 451 -23.16 31.81 23.42
CA GLN A 451 -23.68 32.74 24.40
C GLN A 451 -23.92 34.04 23.64
N ALA A 452 -25.13 34.58 23.78
CA ALA A 452 -25.60 35.74 23.04
C ALA A 452 -24.56 36.87 23.05
N VAL A 453 -23.88 37.05 21.92
CA VAL A 453 -23.03 38.22 21.68
C VAL A 453 -23.99 39.38 21.43
N ALA A 454 -24.30 40.10 22.51
CA ALA A 454 -24.83 41.44 22.42
C ALA A 454 -23.82 42.28 21.62
N VAL A 455 -24.33 43.01 20.63
CA VAL A 455 -23.58 43.96 19.82
C VAL A 455 -22.89 44.94 20.77
N LEU A 456 -21.58 44.80 20.95
CA LEU A 456 -20.77 45.77 21.68
C LEU A 456 -20.65 47.06 20.83
N PRO A 457 -20.90 48.25 21.40
CA PRO A 457 -20.68 49.50 20.71
C PRO A 457 -19.18 49.75 20.55
N ALA A 458 -18.83 50.40 19.44
CA ALA A 458 -17.47 50.79 19.12
C ALA A 458 -16.91 51.77 20.17
N GLN A 459 -15.94 51.32 20.97
CA GLN A 459 -15.09 52.20 21.75
C GLN A 459 -13.61 51.85 21.57
N ASP A 460 -12.87 52.92 21.26
CA ASP A 460 -11.42 53.14 21.29
C ASP A 460 -10.46 52.12 20.66
N ALA A 461 -10.27 52.34 19.35
CA ALA A 461 -9.27 51.71 18.49
C ALA A 461 -7.81 52.18 18.71
N SER A 462 -7.51 52.88 19.81
CA SER A 462 -6.16 53.41 20.08
C SER A 462 -5.19 52.30 20.53
N GLY A 463 -5.57 51.46 21.49
CA GLY A 463 -4.71 50.36 21.97
C GLY A 463 -4.48 49.25 20.94
N LEU A 464 -5.40 49.11 19.98
CA LEU A 464 -5.31 48.08 18.93
C LEU A 464 -4.30 48.45 17.84
N LYS A 465 -4.05 49.75 17.62
CA LYS A 465 -3.00 50.22 16.70
C LYS A 465 -1.61 49.93 17.24
N ASP A 466 -1.36 50.15 18.52
CA ASP A 466 -0.04 49.94 19.11
C ASP A 466 0.31 48.44 19.16
N ALA A 467 -0.68 47.58 19.45
CA ALA A 467 -0.53 46.13 19.34
C ALA A 467 -0.25 45.67 17.89
N LEU A 468 -0.88 46.30 16.90
CA LEU A 468 -0.66 46.00 15.48
C LEU A 468 0.72 46.45 15.01
N VAL A 469 1.22 47.60 15.48
CA VAL A 469 2.56 48.09 15.19
C VAL A 469 3.63 47.18 15.82
N ALA A 470 3.41 46.73 17.06
CA ALA A 470 4.28 45.76 17.72
C ALA A 470 4.34 44.43 16.95
N LEU A 471 3.18 43.90 16.53
CA LEU A 471 3.08 42.65 15.77
C LEU A 471 3.73 42.79 14.38
N GLN A 472 3.56 43.93 13.70
CA GLN A 472 4.20 44.20 12.42
C GLN A 472 5.72 44.30 12.54
N SER A 473 6.23 44.84 13.66
CA SER A 473 7.68 44.90 13.90
C SER A 473 8.28 43.50 14.10
N GLN A 474 7.60 42.62 14.84
CA GLN A 474 7.99 41.22 15.00
C GLN A 474 7.96 40.44 13.68
N LEU A 475 6.90 40.62 12.86
CA LEU A 475 6.80 40.00 11.54
C LEU A 475 7.90 40.46 10.56
N ARG A 476 8.36 41.70 10.67
CA ARG A 476 9.50 42.20 9.87
C ARG A 476 10.82 41.55 10.28
N VAL A 477 11.05 41.36 11.57
CA VAL A 477 12.25 40.66 12.08
C VAL A 477 12.22 39.18 11.66
N GLU A 478 11.08 38.50 11.79
CA GLU A 478 10.96 37.11 11.36
C GLU A 478 11.12 36.90 9.86
N SER A 479 10.59 37.81 9.04
CA SER A 479 10.74 37.72 7.58
C SER A 479 12.18 37.99 7.12
N ALA A 480 12.90 38.90 7.78
CA ALA A 480 14.32 39.10 7.56
C ALA A 480 15.13 37.84 7.90
N ASN A 481 14.87 37.22 9.05
CA ASN A 481 15.52 35.98 9.49
C ASN A 481 15.24 34.80 8.55
N ARG A 482 14.01 34.68 8.04
CA ARG A 482 13.66 33.64 7.05
C ARG A 482 14.39 33.84 5.72
N THR A 483 14.51 35.08 5.27
CA THR A 483 15.21 35.39 4.02
C THR A 483 16.71 35.10 4.13
N GLN A 484 17.32 35.40 5.29
CA GLN A 484 18.71 35.05 5.57
C GLN A 484 18.94 33.53 5.62
N LYS A 485 18.05 32.79 6.28
CA LYS A 485 18.11 31.32 6.34
C LYS A 485 17.91 30.66 4.97
N GLN A 486 17.06 31.24 4.13
CA GLN A 486 16.81 30.75 2.78
C GLN A 486 18.01 31.00 1.85
N ARG A 487 18.73 32.13 2.02
CA ARG A 487 20.01 32.37 1.34
C ARG A 487 21.08 31.37 1.77
N GLN A 488 21.23 31.13 3.08
CA GLN A 488 22.16 30.12 3.59
C GLN A 488 21.89 28.73 3.00
N LEU A 489 20.62 28.33 2.89
CA LEU A 489 20.24 27.06 2.27
C LEU A 489 20.51 27.03 0.76
N GLN A 490 20.27 28.14 0.03
CA GLN A 490 20.60 28.21 -1.39
C GLN A 490 22.11 28.15 -1.65
N ASP A 491 22.91 28.75 -0.77
CA ASP A 491 24.37 28.69 -0.84
C ASP A 491 24.87 27.26 -0.57
N SER A 492 24.31 26.55 0.43
CA SER A 492 24.62 25.13 0.67
C SER A 492 24.21 24.20 -0.48
N VAL A 493 23.10 24.48 -1.16
CA VAL A 493 22.64 23.69 -2.32
C VAL A 493 23.52 23.96 -3.55
N CYS A 494 24.04 25.17 -3.72
CA CYS A 494 25.03 25.48 -4.77
C CYS A 494 26.41 24.86 -4.50
N GLU A 495 26.79 24.67 -3.23
CA GLU A 495 28.00 23.91 -2.88
C GLU A 495 27.84 22.40 -3.16
N MET A 496 26.66 21.83 -2.91
CA MET A 496 26.39 20.42 -3.21
C MET A 496 26.32 20.11 -4.72
N SER A 497 25.96 21.09 -5.57
CA SER A 497 25.88 20.88 -7.03
C SER A 497 27.23 20.92 -7.75
N ARG A 498 28.34 21.20 -7.03
CA ARG A 498 29.71 21.16 -7.56
C ARG A 498 30.39 19.78 -7.47
N PHE A 499 29.70 18.75 -6.99
CA PHE A 499 30.19 17.37 -7.06
C PHE A 499 29.78 16.73 -8.40
N ASP A 500 30.73 16.69 -9.34
CA ASP A 500 30.59 16.06 -10.65
C ASP A 500 30.22 14.57 -10.53
N PHE A 501 29.02 14.23 -10.99
CA PHE A 501 28.55 12.86 -11.13
C PHE A 501 28.85 12.38 -12.56
N GLN A 502 29.96 11.65 -12.75
CA GLN A 502 30.23 10.95 -14.01
C GLN A 502 29.23 9.80 -14.20
N PRO A 503 28.48 9.73 -15.31
CA PRO A 503 27.55 8.63 -15.55
C PRO A 503 28.32 7.39 -16.01
N ALA A 504 28.43 6.40 -15.12
CA ALA A 504 28.91 5.06 -15.49
C ALA A 504 27.91 4.39 -16.46
N SER A 505 28.48 3.86 -17.52
CA SER A 505 27.87 3.25 -18.71
C SER A 505 26.73 2.26 -18.45
N THR A 506 25.58 2.54 -19.06
CA THR A 506 24.41 1.66 -19.25
C THR A 506 24.67 0.43 -20.16
N GLY A 507 25.91 0.19 -20.56
CA GLY A 507 26.31 -0.90 -21.46
C GLY A 507 26.64 -2.23 -20.77
N ALA A 508 26.77 -2.27 -19.44
CA ALA A 508 27.12 -3.47 -18.68
C ALA A 508 25.92 -4.41 -18.43
N LEU A 509 24.72 -3.85 -18.19
CA LEU A 509 23.53 -4.65 -17.84
C LEU A 509 22.97 -5.49 -19.01
N LEU A 510 23.28 -5.13 -20.26
CA LEU A 510 22.87 -5.92 -21.44
C LEU A 510 23.83 -7.10 -21.74
N ARG A 511 25.09 -7.04 -21.27
CA ARG A 511 26.01 -8.19 -21.37
C ARG A 511 25.74 -9.24 -20.30
N ASP A 512 25.34 -8.82 -19.10
CA ASP A 512 24.97 -9.75 -18.03
C ASP A 512 23.69 -10.52 -18.35
N SER A 513 22.74 -9.93 -19.09
CA SER A 513 21.52 -10.63 -19.51
C SER A 513 21.77 -11.67 -20.62
N LEU A 514 22.79 -11.49 -21.47
CA LEU A 514 23.22 -12.49 -22.46
C LEU A 514 24.15 -13.55 -21.84
N ALA A 515 24.87 -13.24 -20.77
CA ALA A 515 25.62 -14.22 -19.99
C ALA A 515 24.68 -15.14 -19.18
N LEU A 516 23.56 -14.59 -18.67
CA LEU A 516 22.52 -15.37 -17.99
C LEU A 516 21.82 -16.39 -18.90
N GLN A 517 21.67 -16.10 -20.20
CA GLN A 517 21.13 -17.08 -21.16
C GLN A 517 22.09 -18.25 -21.45
N LYS A 518 23.42 -18.06 -21.33
CA LYS A 518 24.37 -19.18 -21.44
C LYS A 518 24.40 -20.04 -20.19
N THR A 519 24.11 -19.48 -19.02
CA THR A 519 23.95 -20.26 -17.79
C THR A 519 22.59 -20.97 -17.70
N ASP A 520 21.56 -20.53 -18.44
CA ASP A 520 20.26 -21.24 -18.49
C ASP A 520 20.38 -22.62 -19.17
N GLU A 521 21.29 -22.82 -20.14
CA GLU A 521 21.56 -24.16 -20.71
C GLU A 521 22.27 -25.10 -19.70
N GLU A 522 23.05 -24.56 -18.77
CA GLU A 522 23.68 -25.34 -17.69
C GLU A 522 22.76 -25.53 -16.47
N GLN A 523 21.87 -24.57 -16.18
CA GLN A 523 20.81 -24.74 -15.17
C GLN A 523 19.72 -25.70 -15.63
N PHE A 524 19.42 -25.79 -16.94
CA PHE A 524 18.54 -26.83 -17.49
C PHE A 524 19.14 -28.25 -17.34
N LYS A 525 20.48 -28.38 -17.30
CA LYS A 525 21.16 -29.64 -16.95
C LYS A 525 21.06 -29.96 -15.46
N TRP A 526 21.07 -28.96 -14.58
CA TRP A 526 20.84 -29.15 -13.13
C TRP A 526 19.39 -29.56 -12.80
N CYS A 527 18.39 -29.04 -13.50
CA CYS A 527 17.00 -29.50 -13.35
C CYS A 527 16.80 -30.96 -13.77
N LYS A 528 17.61 -31.50 -14.68
CA LYS A 528 17.57 -32.93 -15.05
C LYS A 528 18.24 -33.84 -14.03
N SER A 529 19.22 -33.37 -13.26
CA SER A 529 19.91 -34.17 -12.23
C SER A 529 19.32 -34.01 -10.82
N GLY A 530 18.64 -32.89 -10.53
CA GLY A 530 18.05 -32.61 -9.21
C GLY A 530 16.72 -33.31 -8.90
N LEU A 531 16.05 -33.89 -9.91
CA LEU A 531 14.78 -34.62 -9.72
C LEU A 531 14.97 -36.08 -9.24
N ALA A 532 16.20 -36.58 -9.13
CA ALA A 532 16.47 -37.99 -8.82
C ALA A 532 16.83 -38.29 -7.35
N THR A 533 17.04 -37.29 -6.47
CA THR A 533 17.39 -37.59 -5.07
C THR A 533 17.08 -36.43 -4.13
N VAL A 534 15.83 -36.34 -3.69
CA VAL A 534 15.49 -35.66 -2.44
C VAL A 534 14.60 -36.62 -1.65
N HIS A 535 15.25 -37.54 -0.93
CA HIS A 535 14.64 -38.16 0.24
C HIS A 535 14.87 -37.19 1.41
N TRP A 536 13.78 -36.61 1.88
CA TRP A 536 13.59 -36.21 3.27
C TRP A 536 12.34 -36.94 3.77
#